data_AF-A0A7D4Q7K2-F1
#
_entry.id   AF-A0A7D4Q7K2-F1
#
_cell.length_a   1.000
_cell.length_b   1.000
_cell.length_c   1.000
_cell.angle_alpha   90.00
_cell.angle_beta   90.00
_cell.angle_gamma   90.00
#
_symmetry.space_group_name_H-M   'P 1'
#
loop_
_entity.id
_entity.type
_entity.pdbx_description
1 polymer ?
#
loop_
_entity_poly.entity_id
_entity_poly.type
_entity_poly.pdbx_seq_one_letter_code
_entity_poly.pdbx_strand_id
1 'polypeptide(L)'
;MEYLGRGVVAIHQPGDSVFISWRVLGTDPDDMAFNLYRKTGNASPVKLNKSPITGATIFSDVKIDFTQANAYFVKPVLKGKEQQQSEAFTLAANSPVQPYLSVPLQTPAGYTPNDISVADLDGDGEYEIILHQTGKAHDNSQAGYTDKPILQAYKLDGTLMWTINLGINIREGAHYTQFMVYDFDGDGRAELACKTADGTVDGVGKVIGDSTKDWRNSQGYILSGPEYLTMFNGMTGAAMNTIDFIPARYPDNLNPTTQQLKDMWGDGYGNRMDRFLGAVAYLDGVHPSLIMSRGCYTRTFVTAYDWKGGKLVKRWAFDSKDRSNPYSGQGNHNLSIADVDGDGKDEIIYGAMTLDDNGEGLYSTRIGHADALHVGDLDPDRPGLEVFDTQERFSDAGANFRDARTGEVLWKKASVKAGGDGEGPGRALALNVDPRYRGSECWVAGAGLTGMWDAKGNKISEKNPSVNFGIFWDGDLQSELLNGTSIDKWDYMNERMVNIVNARQYNCLSNNGTKSTPCLSADILGDWREEAIYRTADGKELRIFTTTIPTTHKLYTFMHDPQYRLSIAWQNVAYNQPPHTGFYMGDDMQPPPKPNITLIKYKGKQSAKK
;
A
#
# COMPACT_ATOMS: atom_id res chain seq x y z
N MET A 1 -15.18 3.73 -5.77
CA MET A 1 -13.91 3.25 -6.35
C MET A 1 -13.52 4.11 -7.54
N GLU A 2 -12.23 4.21 -7.80
CA GLU A 2 -11.67 5.02 -8.88
C GLU A 2 -12.18 4.56 -10.26
N TYR A 3 -12.37 5.52 -11.17
CA TYR A 3 -12.49 5.20 -12.58
C TYR A 3 -11.10 4.88 -13.12
N LEU A 4 -10.88 3.66 -13.62
CA LEU A 4 -9.63 3.28 -14.25
C LEU A 4 -9.79 3.07 -15.75
N GLY A 5 -8.77 3.49 -16.50
CA GLY A 5 -8.54 3.08 -17.87
C GLY A 5 -8.19 1.59 -17.97
N ARG A 6 -7.99 1.11 -19.19
CA ARG A 6 -7.63 -0.31 -19.42
C ARG A 6 -6.23 -0.67 -18.95
N GLY A 7 -5.41 0.30 -18.53
CA GLY A 7 -4.05 0.06 -18.03
C GLY A 7 -3.22 -0.77 -19.00
N VAL A 8 -3.39 -0.55 -20.32
CA VAL A 8 -2.65 -1.34 -21.31
C VAL A 8 -1.17 -1.10 -21.07
N VAL A 9 -0.39 -2.17 -20.94
CA VAL A 9 1.07 -2.10 -20.84
C VAL A 9 1.67 -3.05 -21.84
N ALA A 10 2.78 -2.64 -22.47
CA ALA A 10 3.47 -3.43 -23.46
C ALA A 10 4.97 -3.45 -23.16
N ILE A 11 5.53 -4.63 -22.96
CA ILE A 11 6.95 -4.83 -22.62
C ILE A 11 7.68 -5.45 -23.79
N HIS A 12 8.72 -4.77 -24.27
CA HIS A 12 9.61 -5.27 -25.31
C HIS A 12 10.42 -6.46 -24.77
N GLN A 13 10.21 -7.63 -25.37
CA GLN A 13 10.89 -8.88 -25.07
C GLN A 13 11.98 -9.18 -26.12
N PRO A 14 12.97 -10.04 -25.82
CA PRO A 14 13.91 -10.53 -26.83
C PRO A 14 13.21 -11.15 -28.07
N GLY A 15 13.90 -11.16 -29.21
CA GLY A 15 13.44 -11.88 -30.41
C GLY A 15 12.30 -11.19 -31.18
N ASP A 16 12.34 -9.86 -31.26
CA ASP A 16 11.35 -9.02 -31.93
C ASP A 16 9.91 -9.25 -31.46
N SER A 17 9.71 -9.37 -30.14
CA SER A 17 8.41 -9.67 -29.54
C SER A 17 8.03 -8.68 -28.44
N VAL A 18 6.72 -8.57 -28.19
CA VAL A 18 6.14 -7.72 -27.16
C VAL A 18 5.14 -8.54 -26.37
N PHE A 19 5.23 -8.48 -25.04
CA PHE A 19 4.19 -8.98 -24.15
C PHE A 19 3.27 -7.83 -23.78
N ILE A 20 1.95 -8.02 -23.93
CA ILE A 20 0.93 -7.02 -23.65
C ILE A 20 -0.02 -7.58 -22.61
N SER A 21 -0.40 -6.78 -21.61
CA SER A 21 -1.47 -7.07 -20.66
C SER A 21 -2.37 -5.85 -20.45
N TRP A 22 -3.59 -6.07 -19.95
CA TRP A 22 -4.57 -5.01 -19.67
C TRP A 22 -5.62 -5.45 -18.65
N ARG A 23 -6.31 -4.48 -18.06
CA ARG A 23 -7.24 -4.70 -16.95
C ARG A 23 -8.57 -5.25 -17.41
N VAL A 24 -9.09 -6.19 -16.65
CA VAL A 24 -10.54 -6.41 -16.53
C VAL A 24 -11.02 -5.49 -15.41
N LEU A 25 -11.96 -4.59 -15.71
CA LEU A 25 -12.46 -3.64 -14.72
C LEU A 25 -13.57 -4.29 -13.90
N GLY A 26 -13.63 -4.02 -12.60
CA GLY A 26 -14.69 -4.54 -11.70
C GLY A 26 -16.14 -4.28 -12.15
N THR A 27 -16.38 -3.35 -13.06
CA THR A 27 -17.71 -3.12 -13.66
C THR A 27 -17.95 -3.88 -14.96
N ASP A 28 -16.92 -4.49 -15.56
CA ASP A 28 -17.09 -5.36 -16.72
C ASP A 28 -17.99 -6.56 -16.36
N PRO A 29 -18.88 -6.99 -17.25
CA PRO A 29 -19.58 -8.26 -17.11
C PRO A 29 -18.62 -9.43 -17.35
N ASP A 30 -18.95 -10.60 -16.80
CA ASP A 30 -18.13 -11.81 -16.86
C ASP A 30 -17.83 -12.24 -18.31
N ASP A 31 -18.81 -12.03 -19.21
CA ASP A 31 -18.73 -12.34 -20.65
C ASP A 31 -17.98 -11.28 -21.48
N MET A 32 -17.39 -10.25 -20.84
CA MET A 32 -16.58 -9.26 -21.54
C MET A 32 -15.38 -9.92 -22.23
N ALA A 33 -15.26 -9.68 -23.53
CA ALA A 33 -14.11 -10.11 -24.34
C ALA A 33 -13.33 -8.89 -24.86
N PHE A 34 -12.18 -9.12 -25.50
CA PHE A 34 -11.32 -8.02 -25.97
C PHE A 34 -10.76 -8.28 -27.37
N ASN A 35 -10.59 -7.22 -28.14
CA ASN A 35 -9.76 -7.21 -29.35
C ASN A 35 -8.56 -6.30 -29.11
N LEU A 36 -7.37 -6.80 -29.44
CA LEU A 36 -6.11 -6.06 -29.33
C LEU A 36 -5.70 -5.52 -30.70
N TYR A 37 -5.26 -4.27 -30.72
CA TYR A 37 -4.81 -3.57 -31.92
C TYR A 37 -3.40 -3.04 -31.74
N ARG A 38 -2.61 -3.06 -32.82
CA ARG A 38 -1.31 -2.40 -32.91
C ARG A 38 -1.33 -1.35 -34.02
N LYS A 39 -0.78 -0.17 -33.74
CA LYS A 39 -0.45 0.86 -34.73
C LYS A 39 1.07 1.05 -34.80
N THR A 40 1.67 0.76 -35.94
CA THR A 40 3.12 0.93 -36.17
C THR A 40 3.37 2.20 -36.99
N GLY A 41 4.08 3.17 -36.41
CA GLY A 41 4.33 4.48 -37.01
C GLY A 41 3.05 5.17 -37.47
N ASN A 42 2.99 5.52 -38.76
CA ASN A 42 1.83 6.18 -39.38
C ASN A 42 0.86 5.20 -40.06
N ALA A 43 1.06 3.89 -39.93
CA ALA A 43 0.16 2.90 -40.50
C ALA A 43 -1.23 2.94 -39.85
N SER A 44 -2.23 2.36 -40.52
CA SER A 44 -3.53 2.11 -39.91
C SER A 44 -3.41 1.02 -38.83
N PRO A 45 -4.17 1.10 -37.71
CA PRO A 45 -4.15 0.06 -36.70
C PRO A 45 -4.58 -1.31 -37.26
N VAL A 46 -3.86 -2.36 -36.88
CA VAL A 46 -4.15 -3.75 -37.26
C VAL A 46 -4.61 -4.53 -36.04
N LYS A 47 -5.72 -5.27 -36.19
CA LYS A 47 -6.20 -6.21 -35.16
C LYS A 47 -5.28 -7.42 -35.10
N LEU A 48 -4.81 -7.78 -33.91
CA LEU A 48 -3.83 -8.85 -33.71
C LEU A 48 -4.45 -10.23 -33.50
N ASN A 49 -5.60 -10.28 -32.83
CA ASN A 49 -6.30 -11.53 -32.52
C ASN A 49 -7.33 -11.91 -33.61
N LYS A 50 -7.45 -13.20 -33.94
CA LYS A 50 -8.44 -13.70 -34.94
C LYS A 50 -9.87 -13.74 -34.37
N SER A 51 -10.01 -14.19 -33.12
CA SER A 51 -11.26 -14.25 -32.36
C SER A 51 -11.13 -13.38 -31.11
N PRO A 52 -12.22 -12.76 -30.60
CA PRO A 52 -12.18 -12.00 -29.35
C PRO A 52 -11.56 -12.82 -28.20
N ILE A 53 -10.69 -12.17 -27.43
CA ILE A 53 -9.97 -12.75 -26.29
C ILE A 53 -10.94 -12.80 -25.11
N THR A 54 -11.30 -14.00 -24.67
CA THR A 54 -12.25 -14.24 -23.57
C THR A 54 -11.57 -14.75 -22.28
N GLY A 55 -10.35 -15.28 -22.39
CA GLY A 55 -9.55 -15.76 -21.26
C GLY A 55 -8.66 -14.66 -20.67
N ALA A 56 -7.47 -15.02 -20.20
CA ALA A 56 -6.49 -14.08 -19.68
C ALA A 56 -6.31 -12.84 -20.56
N THR A 57 -6.23 -11.67 -19.94
CA THR A 57 -6.09 -10.37 -20.61
C THR A 57 -4.64 -10.06 -20.95
N ILE A 58 -4.02 -11.00 -21.65
CA ILE A 58 -2.64 -10.95 -22.12
C ILE A 58 -2.54 -11.28 -23.61
N PHE A 59 -1.44 -10.87 -24.24
CA PHE A 59 -1.12 -11.24 -25.62
C PHE A 59 0.39 -11.15 -25.89
N SER A 60 0.92 -12.08 -26.68
CA SER A 60 2.29 -11.98 -27.19
C SER A 60 2.27 -11.64 -28.68
N ASP A 61 2.71 -10.44 -29.02
CA ASP A 61 2.87 -10.00 -30.40
C ASP A 61 4.31 -10.24 -30.87
N VAL A 62 4.49 -10.68 -32.11
CA VAL A 62 5.78 -11.14 -32.64
C VAL A 62 6.07 -10.53 -34.01
N LYS A 63 7.35 -10.48 -34.38
CA LYS A 63 7.84 -9.90 -35.65
C LYS A 63 7.52 -8.41 -35.74
N ILE A 64 7.84 -7.69 -34.66
CA ILE A 64 7.58 -6.25 -34.54
C ILE A 64 8.69 -5.46 -35.23
N ASP A 65 8.32 -4.42 -35.97
CA ASP A 65 9.28 -3.43 -36.47
C ASP A 65 9.55 -2.39 -35.37
N PHE A 66 10.63 -2.58 -34.61
CA PHE A 66 11.06 -1.66 -33.57
C PHE A 66 11.74 -0.40 -34.10
N THR A 67 12.01 -0.28 -35.41
CA THR A 67 12.54 0.97 -35.97
C THR A 67 11.50 2.09 -35.97
N GLN A 68 10.23 1.74 -35.74
CA GLN A 68 9.10 2.65 -35.62
C GLN A 68 8.47 2.53 -34.23
N ALA A 69 7.74 3.58 -33.82
CA ALA A 69 6.92 3.50 -32.63
C ALA A 69 5.76 2.50 -32.82
N ASN A 70 5.45 1.73 -31.79
CA ASN A 70 4.37 0.74 -31.78
C ASN A 70 3.40 1.06 -30.64
N ALA A 71 2.19 1.47 -30.99
CA ALA A 71 1.14 1.77 -30.04
C ALA A 71 0.12 0.61 -29.96
N TYR A 72 -0.18 0.15 -28.75
CA TYR A 72 -1.11 -0.93 -28.46
C TYR A 72 -2.33 -0.40 -27.72
N PHE A 73 -3.52 -0.81 -28.14
CA PHE A 73 -4.76 -0.47 -27.45
C PHE A 73 -5.77 -1.60 -27.59
N VAL A 74 -6.72 -1.67 -26.66
CA VAL A 74 -7.75 -2.69 -26.65
C VAL A 74 -9.12 -2.09 -26.94
N LYS A 75 -9.98 -2.88 -27.58
CA LYS A 75 -11.41 -2.62 -27.68
C LYS A 75 -12.15 -3.71 -26.92
N PRO A 76 -12.90 -3.39 -25.86
CA PRO A 76 -13.81 -4.33 -25.23
C PRO A 76 -14.85 -4.80 -26.26
N VAL A 77 -15.31 -6.03 -26.13
CA VAL A 77 -16.29 -6.66 -27.01
C VAL A 77 -17.40 -7.22 -26.13
N LEU A 78 -18.59 -6.65 -26.27
CA LEU A 78 -19.77 -7.06 -25.51
C LEU A 78 -20.88 -7.44 -26.49
N LYS A 79 -21.46 -8.64 -26.32
CA LYS A 79 -22.52 -9.17 -27.20
C LYS A 79 -22.14 -9.09 -28.69
N GLY A 80 -20.88 -9.42 -29.00
CA GLY A 80 -20.32 -9.42 -30.35
C GLY A 80 -20.03 -8.04 -30.96
N LYS A 81 -20.16 -6.95 -30.20
CA LYS A 81 -19.90 -5.58 -30.69
C LYS A 81 -18.70 -4.95 -29.97
N GLU A 82 -17.79 -4.37 -30.74
CA GLU A 82 -16.71 -3.56 -30.18
C GLU A 82 -17.28 -2.31 -29.48
N GLN A 83 -16.70 -2.01 -28.33
CA GLN A 83 -16.97 -0.81 -27.54
C GLN A 83 -15.89 0.26 -27.82
N GLN A 84 -15.94 1.36 -27.08
CA GLN A 84 -14.92 2.42 -27.16
C GLN A 84 -13.53 1.83 -26.92
N GLN A 85 -12.56 2.23 -27.75
CA GLN A 85 -11.16 1.83 -27.58
C GLN A 85 -10.56 2.45 -26.31
N SER A 86 -9.58 1.76 -25.71
CA SER A 86 -8.76 2.31 -24.64
C SER A 86 -7.82 3.40 -25.13
N GLU A 87 -7.23 4.13 -24.19
CA GLU A 87 -5.96 4.80 -24.42
C GLU A 87 -4.88 3.78 -24.82
N ALA A 88 -3.88 4.27 -25.56
CA ALA A 88 -2.85 3.42 -26.15
C ALA A 88 -1.54 3.51 -25.38
N PHE A 89 -0.94 2.35 -25.10
CA PHE A 89 0.44 2.29 -24.64
C PHE A 89 1.38 2.33 -25.84
N THR A 90 2.33 3.27 -25.85
CA THR A 90 3.25 3.44 -26.97
C THR A 90 4.68 3.06 -26.58
N LEU A 91 5.18 1.99 -27.21
CA LEU A 91 6.62 1.74 -27.28
C LEU A 91 7.22 2.70 -28.31
N ALA A 92 8.17 3.52 -27.88
CA ALA A 92 8.90 4.41 -28.77
C ALA A 92 9.72 3.62 -29.81
N ALA A 93 10.09 4.28 -30.91
CA ALA A 93 11.03 3.71 -31.85
C ALA A 93 12.36 3.41 -31.14
N ASN A 94 12.91 2.22 -31.39
CA ASN A 94 14.13 1.69 -30.80
C ASN A 94 14.07 1.54 -29.26
N SER A 95 12.88 1.36 -28.69
CA SER A 95 12.74 1.02 -27.27
C SER A 95 13.63 -0.19 -26.91
N PRO A 96 14.38 -0.13 -25.79
CA PRO A 96 15.25 -1.23 -25.39
C PRO A 96 14.45 -2.44 -24.91
N VAL A 97 15.07 -3.62 -24.96
CA VAL A 97 14.57 -4.82 -24.29
C VAL A 97 14.85 -4.68 -22.80
N GLN A 98 13.79 -4.52 -22.00
CA GLN A 98 13.89 -4.41 -20.54
C GLN A 98 12.56 -4.80 -19.89
N PRO A 99 12.57 -5.37 -18.67
CA PRO A 99 11.37 -5.85 -17.99
C PRO A 99 10.67 -4.75 -17.15
N TYR A 100 11.01 -3.48 -17.37
CA TYR A 100 10.49 -2.39 -16.55
C TYR A 100 10.20 -1.12 -17.38
N LEU A 101 9.28 -0.32 -16.85
CA LEU A 101 9.07 1.07 -17.26
C LEU A 101 9.94 1.99 -16.39
N SER A 102 10.53 3.02 -16.98
CA SER A 102 11.33 4.01 -16.23
C SER A 102 10.53 5.30 -16.03
N VAL A 103 10.50 5.79 -14.80
CA VAL A 103 9.94 7.10 -14.42
C VAL A 103 11.08 7.99 -13.96
N PRO A 104 11.55 8.94 -14.78
CA PRO A 104 12.59 9.90 -14.39
C PRO A 104 12.17 10.76 -13.19
N LEU A 105 13.09 10.98 -12.26
CA LEU A 105 12.84 11.72 -11.02
C LEU A 105 13.66 13.01 -10.93
N GLN A 106 13.10 13.98 -10.22
CA GLN A 106 13.79 15.20 -9.78
C GLN A 106 14.15 15.08 -8.30
N THR A 107 14.99 14.10 -7.99
CA THR A 107 15.44 13.83 -6.61
C THR A 107 16.38 14.94 -6.12
N PRO A 108 16.04 15.62 -5.00
CA PRO A 108 16.90 16.65 -4.41
C PRO A 108 18.27 16.12 -3.99
N ALA A 109 19.28 16.99 -3.98
CA ALA A 109 20.62 16.59 -3.54
C ALA A 109 20.63 16.17 -2.07
N GLY A 110 21.20 15.00 -1.78
CA GLY A 110 21.22 14.42 -0.43
C GLY A 110 19.99 13.58 -0.07
N TYR A 111 19.03 13.43 -1.00
CA TYR A 111 17.81 12.65 -0.81
C TYR A 111 17.84 11.36 -1.63
N THR A 112 17.02 10.40 -1.21
CA THR A 112 16.72 9.16 -1.90
C THR A 112 15.22 8.96 -2.01
N PRO A 113 14.70 8.52 -3.18
CA PRO A 113 13.31 8.09 -3.31
C PRO A 113 13.01 6.98 -2.29
N ASN A 114 11.86 7.00 -1.64
CA ASN A 114 11.48 6.00 -0.65
C ASN A 114 10.06 5.50 -0.90
N ASP A 115 9.22 5.42 0.13
CA ASP A 115 7.86 4.90 0.07
C ASP A 115 6.99 5.69 -0.92
N ILE A 116 6.10 4.96 -1.59
CA ILE A 116 5.18 5.48 -2.60
C ILE A 116 3.74 5.11 -2.21
N SER A 117 2.79 5.97 -2.61
CA SER A 117 1.40 5.60 -2.82
C SER A 117 1.00 5.96 -4.25
N VAL A 118 -0.11 5.41 -4.74
CA VAL A 118 -0.68 5.74 -6.06
C VAL A 118 -2.13 6.17 -5.93
N ALA A 119 -2.54 7.10 -6.78
CA ALA A 119 -3.94 7.49 -6.99
C ALA A 119 -4.07 8.29 -8.29
N ASP A 120 -5.27 8.33 -8.87
CA ASP A 120 -5.58 9.17 -10.03
C ASP A 120 -5.81 10.62 -9.55
N LEU A 121 -4.84 11.51 -9.76
CA LEU A 121 -4.84 12.87 -9.24
C LEU A 121 -5.56 13.85 -10.17
N ASP A 122 -5.74 13.54 -11.45
CA ASP A 122 -6.33 14.44 -12.44
C ASP A 122 -7.61 13.93 -13.13
N GLY A 123 -7.98 12.68 -12.88
CA GLY A 123 -9.26 12.06 -13.23
C GLY A 123 -9.28 11.42 -14.61
N ASP A 124 -8.10 11.13 -15.17
CA ASP A 124 -7.95 10.53 -16.50
C ASP A 124 -8.06 8.98 -16.50
N GLY A 125 -8.02 8.38 -15.31
CA GLY A 125 -8.09 6.94 -15.08
C GLY A 125 -6.74 6.22 -15.14
N GLU A 126 -5.63 6.95 -15.13
CA GLU A 126 -4.29 6.44 -14.90
C GLU A 126 -3.80 6.84 -13.51
N TYR A 127 -2.88 6.06 -12.94
CA TYR A 127 -2.32 6.37 -11.63
C TYR A 127 -1.14 7.31 -11.76
N GLU A 128 -1.14 8.35 -10.93
CA GLU A 128 0.08 9.06 -10.57
C GLU A 128 0.80 8.39 -9.39
N ILE A 129 2.10 8.64 -9.32
CA ILE A 129 2.99 8.22 -8.23
C ILE A 129 3.15 9.38 -7.26
N ILE A 130 2.83 9.14 -5.98
CA ILE A 130 3.11 10.06 -4.88
C ILE A 130 4.31 9.49 -4.13
N LEU A 131 5.45 10.17 -4.24
CA LEU A 131 6.75 9.71 -3.78
C LEU A 131 7.22 10.51 -2.57
N HIS A 132 7.63 9.81 -1.52
CA HIS A 132 8.36 10.40 -0.39
C HIS A 132 9.87 10.38 -0.67
N GLN A 133 10.45 11.56 -0.87
CA GLN A 133 11.90 11.76 -0.94
C GLN A 133 12.45 11.92 0.47
N THR A 134 13.35 11.02 0.87
CA THR A 134 13.91 10.97 2.23
C THR A 134 15.39 11.36 2.22
N GLY A 135 15.78 12.25 3.12
CA GLY A 135 17.18 12.58 3.38
C GLY A 135 17.72 11.81 4.58
N LYS A 136 18.49 12.48 5.43
CA LYS A 136 18.87 11.94 6.74
C LYS A 136 17.63 11.77 7.64
N ALA A 137 17.26 10.51 7.88
CA ALA A 137 16.14 10.09 8.73
C ALA A 137 16.62 9.52 10.08
N HIS A 138 15.70 9.44 11.05
CA HIS A 138 15.94 8.79 12.34
C HIS A 138 14.73 7.96 12.79
N ASP A 139 15.00 6.82 13.44
CA ASP A 139 13.97 6.16 14.25
C ASP A 139 13.62 7.03 15.48
N ASN A 140 12.42 6.85 16.02
CA ASN A 140 11.91 7.52 17.20
C ASN A 140 12.78 7.36 18.44
N SER A 141 13.54 6.26 18.54
CA SER A 141 14.50 6.04 19.63
C SER A 141 15.80 6.84 19.50
N GLN A 142 16.08 7.40 18.33
CA GLN A 142 17.37 8.00 17.99
C GLN A 142 17.29 9.52 18.00
N ALA A 143 18.16 10.16 18.78
CA ALA A 143 18.35 11.60 18.73
C ALA A 143 19.12 12.04 17.46
N GLY A 144 18.93 13.29 17.06
CA GLY A 144 19.61 13.92 15.94
C GLY A 144 18.66 14.74 15.08
N TYR A 145 19.18 15.81 14.47
CA TYR A 145 18.46 16.54 13.43
C TYR A 145 18.31 15.68 12.18
N THR A 146 17.14 15.77 11.56
CA THR A 146 16.83 15.14 10.28
C THR A 146 16.79 16.19 9.17
N ASP A 147 16.89 15.71 7.93
CA ASP A 147 16.49 16.51 6.77
C ASP A 147 14.96 16.70 6.75
N LYS A 148 14.49 17.60 5.87
CA LYS A 148 13.07 17.95 5.76
C LYS A 148 12.36 16.89 4.91
N PRO A 149 11.23 16.33 5.33
CA PRO A 149 10.49 15.42 4.47
C PRO A 149 9.94 16.13 3.23
N ILE A 150 10.04 15.48 2.08
CA ILE A 150 9.58 16.01 0.79
C ILE A 150 8.65 14.99 0.13
N LEU A 151 7.46 15.44 -0.28
CA LEU A 151 6.53 14.65 -1.08
C LEU A 151 6.49 15.23 -2.51
N GLN A 152 6.52 14.37 -3.51
CA GLN A 152 6.43 14.74 -4.93
C GLN A 152 5.34 13.90 -5.61
N ALA A 153 4.64 14.47 -6.57
CA ALA A 153 3.75 13.72 -7.45
C ALA A 153 4.30 13.67 -8.88
N TYR A 154 4.22 12.49 -9.50
CA TYR A 154 4.69 12.23 -10.86
C TYR A 154 3.62 11.50 -11.67
N LYS A 155 3.43 11.90 -12.92
CA LYS A 155 2.84 11.00 -13.93
C LYS A 155 3.82 9.89 -14.28
N LEU A 156 3.32 8.79 -14.84
CA LEU A 156 4.14 7.63 -15.24
C LEU A 156 5.18 7.96 -16.33
N ASP A 157 5.01 9.08 -17.05
CA ASP A 157 6.00 9.58 -18.03
C ASP A 157 7.17 10.38 -17.40
N GLY A 158 7.16 10.57 -16.07
CA GLY A 158 8.17 11.33 -15.34
C GLY A 158 7.86 12.84 -15.20
N THR A 159 6.69 13.30 -15.66
CA THR A 159 6.25 14.67 -15.44
C THR A 159 6.04 14.92 -13.94
N LEU A 160 6.91 15.74 -13.34
CA LEU A 160 6.74 16.25 -11.97
C LEU A 160 5.54 17.22 -11.94
N MET A 161 4.52 16.89 -11.16
CA MET A 161 3.33 17.73 -11.00
C MET A 161 3.53 18.80 -9.93
N TRP A 162 4.03 18.41 -8.75
CA TRP A 162 4.27 19.33 -7.63
C TRP A 162 5.27 18.74 -6.63
N THR A 163 5.76 19.60 -5.72
CA THR A 163 6.61 19.23 -4.60
C THR A 163 6.10 19.91 -3.33
N ILE A 164 5.77 19.13 -2.29
CA ILE A 164 5.45 19.61 -0.95
C ILE A 164 6.68 19.40 -0.06
N ASN A 165 7.07 20.44 0.69
CA ASN A 165 8.15 20.36 1.67
C ASN A 165 7.56 20.49 3.07
N LEU A 166 7.60 19.43 3.88
CA LEU A 166 6.98 19.43 5.20
C LEU A 166 7.70 20.32 6.23
N GLY A 167 8.89 20.81 5.90
CA GLY A 167 9.63 21.77 6.71
C GLY A 167 10.38 21.13 7.86
N ILE A 168 11.03 21.95 8.69
CA ILE A 168 11.88 21.48 9.80
C ILE A 168 11.08 20.98 11.00
N ASN A 169 9.79 21.31 11.08
CA ASN A 169 8.93 20.97 12.21
C ASN A 169 8.21 19.63 12.02
N ILE A 170 8.49 18.92 10.93
CA ILE A 170 8.18 17.50 10.77
C ILE A 170 9.52 16.75 10.70
N ARG A 171 9.66 15.72 11.53
CA ARG A 171 10.86 14.89 11.58
C ARG A 171 10.81 13.82 10.49
N GLU A 172 11.97 13.47 9.93
CA GLU A 172 12.06 12.43 8.90
C GLU A 172 12.34 11.04 9.51
N GLY A 173 11.61 10.03 9.06
CA GLY A 173 11.68 8.65 9.53
C GLY A 173 10.35 7.91 9.37
N ALA A 174 10.42 6.58 9.37
CA ALA A 174 9.30 5.69 9.06
C ALA A 174 8.03 5.97 9.87
N HIS A 175 8.16 6.33 11.15
CA HIS A 175 7.01 6.46 12.05
C HIS A 175 6.40 7.87 12.10
N TYR A 176 6.93 8.84 11.34
CA TYR A 176 6.46 10.23 11.36
C TYR A 176 5.41 10.51 10.29
N THR A 177 5.84 10.69 9.03
CA THR A 177 4.96 11.10 7.94
C THR A 177 4.22 9.90 7.38
N GLN A 178 2.94 9.79 7.73
CA GLN A 178 2.01 8.86 7.10
C GLN A 178 1.15 9.69 6.14
N PHE A 179 1.30 9.47 4.82
CA PHE A 179 0.61 10.24 3.79
C PHE A 179 -0.43 9.37 3.08
N MET A 180 -1.70 9.76 3.17
CA MET A 180 -2.83 9.04 2.57
C MET A 180 -3.23 9.71 1.27
N VAL A 181 -3.37 8.92 0.20
CA VAL A 181 -3.75 9.43 -1.12
C VAL A 181 -4.98 8.68 -1.63
N TYR A 182 -6.07 9.42 -1.81
CA TYR A 182 -7.38 8.85 -2.15
C TYR A 182 -8.35 9.95 -2.61
N ASP A 183 -9.36 9.61 -3.41
CA ASP A 183 -10.50 10.48 -3.74
C ASP A 183 -11.46 10.53 -2.55
N PHE A 184 -11.26 11.49 -1.64
CA PHE A 184 -11.98 11.53 -0.37
C PHE A 184 -13.38 12.15 -0.47
N ASP A 185 -13.65 13.00 -1.46
CA ASP A 185 -14.98 13.58 -1.68
C ASP A 185 -15.78 12.96 -2.84
N GLY A 186 -15.18 12.01 -3.57
CA GLY A 186 -15.84 11.30 -4.66
C GLY A 186 -16.03 12.20 -5.90
N ASP A 187 -15.13 13.14 -6.16
CA ASP A 187 -15.18 13.96 -7.38
C ASP A 187 -14.55 13.27 -8.60
N GLY A 188 -13.87 12.15 -8.39
CA GLY A 188 -13.14 11.38 -9.40
C GLY A 188 -11.68 11.76 -9.53
N ARG A 189 -11.12 12.52 -8.58
CA ARG A 189 -9.70 12.84 -8.47
C ARG A 189 -9.28 12.71 -7.01
N ALA A 190 -8.08 12.19 -6.80
CA ALA A 190 -7.58 11.99 -5.46
C ALA A 190 -7.02 13.27 -4.83
N GLU A 191 -7.14 13.35 -3.51
CA GLU A 191 -6.41 14.27 -2.65
C GLU A 191 -5.26 13.56 -1.93
N LEU A 192 -4.44 14.36 -1.25
CA LEU A 192 -3.43 13.87 -0.31
C LEU A 192 -3.71 14.44 1.08
N ALA A 193 -3.70 13.59 2.11
CA ALA A 193 -3.78 14.01 3.51
C ALA A 193 -2.55 13.54 4.30
N CYS A 194 -1.94 14.44 5.07
CA CYS A 194 -0.88 14.07 6.01
C CYS A 194 -0.74 15.08 7.16
N LYS A 195 0.00 14.68 8.20
CA LYS A 195 0.37 15.55 9.31
C LYS A 195 1.37 16.62 8.83
N THR A 196 1.09 17.89 9.14
CA THR A 196 1.91 19.04 8.77
C THR A 196 2.22 19.90 10.01
N ALA A 197 3.06 20.92 9.85
CA ALA A 197 3.44 21.82 10.92
C ALA A 197 3.69 23.24 10.41
N ASP A 198 3.99 24.16 11.32
CA ASP A 198 4.50 25.48 10.98
C ASP A 198 5.69 25.37 10.03
N GLY A 199 5.64 26.09 8.91
CA GLY A 199 6.72 26.10 7.91
C GLY A 199 6.67 24.99 6.88
N THR A 200 5.63 24.13 6.88
CA THR A 200 5.32 23.31 5.72
C THR A 200 5.01 24.22 4.52
N VAL A 201 5.57 23.90 3.36
CA VAL A 201 5.36 24.61 2.09
C VAL A 201 4.64 23.67 1.13
N ASP A 202 3.45 24.08 0.67
CA ASP A 202 2.62 23.29 -0.23
C ASP A 202 3.13 23.32 -1.68
N GLY A 203 2.47 22.57 -2.57
CA GLY A 203 2.86 22.40 -3.97
C GLY A 203 2.81 23.68 -4.83
N VAL A 204 2.17 24.74 -4.33
CA VAL A 204 2.11 26.06 -4.99
C VAL A 204 2.96 27.11 -4.26
N GLY A 205 3.77 26.71 -3.28
CA GLY A 205 4.69 27.57 -2.55
C GLY A 205 4.08 28.32 -1.38
N LYS A 206 2.85 28.00 -0.96
CA LYS A 206 2.21 28.62 0.20
C LYS A 206 2.67 27.94 1.49
N VAL A 207 3.04 28.76 2.47
CA VAL A 207 3.40 28.31 3.82
C VAL A 207 2.15 28.01 4.64
N ILE A 208 2.14 26.87 5.33
CA ILE A 208 1.20 26.51 6.38
C ILE A 208 1.77 26.96 7.73
N GLY A 209 0.96 27.67 8.53
CA GLY A 209 1.40 28.19 9.82
C GLY A 209 2.46 29.29 9.69
N ASP A 210 3.46 29.28 10.57
CA ASP A 210 4.52 30.30 10.63
C ASP A 210 5.91 29.74 10.28
N SER A 211 6.43 30.09 9.10
CA SER A 211 7.76 29.65 8.63
C SER A 211 8.94 30.16 9.47
N THR A 212 8.73 31.10 10.39
CA THR A 212 9.79 31.60 11.26
C THR A 212 9.98 30.74 12.52
N LYS A 213 9.09 29.77 12.78
CA LYS A 213 9.17 28.91 13.96
C LYS A 213 10.10 27.72 13.73
N ASP A 214 10.97 27.50 14.71
CA ASP A 214 11.77 26.29 14.86
C ASP A 214 11.40 25.64 16.20
N TRP A 215 10.64 24.55 16.13
CA TRP A 215 10.17 23.80 17.29
C TRP A 215 11.08 22.60 17.62
N ARG A 216 12.23 22.47 16.93
CA ARG A 216 13.20 21.41 17.20
C ARG A 216 13.94 21.71 18.49
N ASN A 217 14.04 20.71 19.36
CA ASN A 217 14.91 20.79 20.53
C ASN A 217 16.38 20.50 20.17
N SER A 218 17.29 20.62 21.13
CA SER A 218 18.72 20.37 20.92
C SER A 218 19.08 18.95 20.49
N GLN A 219 18.15 18.00 20.63
CA GLN A 219 18.27 16.60 20.21
C GLN A 219 17.56 16.34 18.87
N GLY A 220 17.03 17.37 18.20
CA GLY A 220 16.38 17.28 16.90
C GLY A 220 14.96 16.70 16.92
N TYR A 221 14.33 16.56 18.09
CA TYR A 221 12.91 16.19 18.21
C TYR A 221 12.01 17.42 18.22
N ILE A 222 10.76 17.27 17.78
CA ILE A 222 9.73 18.32 17.79
C ILE A 222 8.66 17.95 18.83
N LEU A 223 8.92 18.30 20.09
CA LEU A 223 8.08 17.94 21.24
C LEU A 223 7.24 19.11 21.78
N SER A 224 7.24 20.22 21.05
CA SER A 224 6.44 21.42 21.30
C SER A 224 5.95 22.02 19.99
N GLY A 225 5.19 23.10 20.08
CA GLY A 225 4.57 23.77 18.94
C GLY A 225 3.28 23.10 18.47
N PRO A 226 2.53 23.80 17.60
CA PRO A 226 1.31 23.29 17.01
C PRO A 226 1.60 22.13 16.05
N GLU A 227 0.62 21.24 15.92
CA GLU A 227 0.63 20.12 14.98
C GLU A 227 -0.65 20.20 14.16
N TYR A 228 -0.54 20.02 12.85
CA TYR A 228 -1.68 20.18 11.95
C TYR A 228 -1.96 18.89 11.17
N LEU A 229 -3.19 18.73 10.71
CA LEU A 229 -3.58 17.80 9.66
C LEU A 229 -4.03 18.62 8.45
N THR A 230 -3.46 18.36 7.28
CA THR A 230 -3.78 19.10 6.06
C THR A 230 -4.26 18.16 4.97
N MET A 231 -5.36 18.55 4.32
CA MET A 231 -5.80 18.02 3.04
C MET A 231 -5.21 18.89 1.91
N PHE A 232 -4.57 18.26 0.95
CA PHE A 232 -3.93 18.86 -0.21
C PHE A 232 -4.64 18.43 -1.49
N ASN A 233 -4.76 19.36 -2.44
CA ASN A 233 -5.29 19.06 -3.75
C ASN A 233 -4.32 18.14 -4.53
N GLY A 234 -4.80 17.02 -5.05
CA GLY A 234 -3.92 16.05 -5.74
C GLY A 234 -3.25 16.59 -7.00
N MET A 235 -3.92 17.43 -7.80
CA MET A 235 -3.31 17.94 -9.04
C MET A 235 -2.19 18.95 -8.80
N THR A 236 -2.25 19.71 -7.71
CA THR A 236 -1.41 20.91 -7.51
C THR A 236 -0.55 20.85 -6.26
N GLY A 237 -0.84 19.93 -5.34
CA GLY A 237 -0.25 19.88 -4.01
C GLY A 237 -0.64 21.09 -3.14
N ALA A 238 -1.60 21.92 -3.54
CA ALA A 238 -2.01 23.10 -2.78
C ALA A 238 -2.80 22.71 -1.53
N ALA A 239 -2.52 23.34 -0.39
CA ALA A 239 -3.25 23.11 0.85
C ALA A 239 -4.70 23.62 0.73
N MET A 240 -5.67 22.72 0.89
CA MET A 240 -7.11 23.02 0.77
C MET A 240 -7.73 23.35 2.13
N ASN A 241 -7.47 22.51 3.14
CA ASN A 241 -7.93 22.71 4.50
C ASN A 241 -6.88 22.17 5.48
N THR A 242 -6.62 22.96 6.52
CA THR A 242 -5.71 22.61 7.60
C THR A 242 -6.46 22.77 8.91
N ILE A 243 -6.41 21.75 9.75
CA ILE A 243 -6.95 21.73 11.11
C ILE A 243 -5.85 21.35 12.09
N ASP A 244 -6.10 21.52 13.39
CA ASP A 244 -5.22 20.95 14.41
C ASP A 244 -5.22 19.43 14.34
N PHE A 245 -4.04 18.81 14.48
CA PHE A 245 -3.89 17.37 14.49
C PHE A 245 -4.48 16.77 15.77
N ILE A 246 -5.38 15.80 15.63
CA ILE A 246 -5.97 15.07 16.76
C ILE A 246 -5.48 13.60 16.74
N PRO A 247 -4.93 13.10 17.86
CA PRO A 247 -4.79 13.79 19.14
C PRO A 247 -3.61 14.77 19.17
N ALA A 248 -3.81 15.86 19.90
CA ALA A 248 -2.72 16.75 20.27
C ALA A 248 -1.68 16.01 21.12
N ARG A 249 -0.43 16.48 21.05
CA ARG A 249 0.68 15.99 21.88
C ARG A 249 0.33 15.92 23.36
N TYR A 250 -0.28 16.99 23.84
CA TYR A 250 -0.78 17.15 25.20
C TYR A 250 -1.99 18.09 25.14
N PRO A 251 -3.08 17.83 25.88
CA PRO A 251 -4.27 18.69 25.88
C PRO A 251 -3.94 20.12 26.31
N ASP A 252 -4.39 21.09 25.50
CA ASP A 252 -4.35 22.53 25.81
C ASP A 252 -2.97 23.12 26.15
N ASN A 253 -1.87 22.43 25.80
CA ASN A 253 -0.51 22.93 26.01
C ASN A 253 0.40 22.57 24.84
N LEU A 254 0.87 23.59 24.11
CA LEU A 254 1.82 23.45 23.01
C LEU A 254 3.27 23.25 23.48
N ASN A 255 3.56 23.40 24.78
CA ASN A 255 4.90 23.23 25.35
C ASN A 255 4.85 22.30 26.58
N PRO A 256 4.47 21.02 26.40
CA PRO A 256 4.41 20.07 27.50
C PRO A 256 5.81 19.79 28.05
N THR A 257 5.89 19.58 29.35
CA THR A 257 7.12 19.13 30.01
C THR A 257 7.41 17.67 29.69
N THR A 258 8.69 17.26 29.81
CA THR A 258 9.11 15.85 29.70
C THR A 258 8.29 14.92 30.61
N GLN A 259 7.93 15.38 31.81
CA GLN A 259 7.12 14.60 32.75
C GLN A 259 5.69 14.44 32.26
N GLN A 260 5.06 15.51 31.75
CA GLN A 260 3.72 15.45 31.16
C GLN A 260 3.64 14.49 29.96
N LEU A 261 4.64 14.52 29.08
CA LEU A 261 4.72 13.58 27.95
C LEU A 261 4.89 12.14 28.44
N LYS A 262 5.74 11.92 29.44
CA LYS A 262 5.96 10.61 30.04
C LYS A 262 4.70 10.04 30.67
N ASP A 263 3.96 10.85 31.41
CA ASP A 263 2.74 10.40 32.08
C ASP A 263 1.64 10.04 31.07
N MET A 264 1.60 10.74 29.92
CA MET A 264 0.57 10.53 28.89
C MET A 264 0.91 9.42 27.88
N TRP A 265 2.16 9.33 27.44
CA TRP A 265 2.58 8.45 26.33
C TRP A 265 3.59 7.39 26.74
N GLY A 266 4.02 7.38 28.01
CA GLY A 266 4.91 6.37 28.55
C GLY A 266 6.41 6.69 28.47
N ASP A 267 6.82 7.75 27.77
CA ASP A 267 8.16 8.34 27.82
C ASP A 267 8.16 9.84 27.54
N GLY A 268 9.18 10.54 28.03
CA GLY A 268 9.27 12.00 27.97
C GLY A 268 10.15 12.55 26.85
N TYR A 269 10.72 11.67 26.03
CA TYR A 269 11.65 12.05 24.95
C TYR A 269 11.05 11.90 23.55
N GLY A 270 9.79 11.45 23.47
CA GLY A 270 8.96 11.52 22.26
C GLY A 270 8.87 10.23 21.46
N ASN A 271 9.42 9.12 21.95
CA ASN A 271 9.48 7.90 21.16
C ASN A 271 8.07 7.32 20.92
N ARG A 272 7.36 6.96 21.99
CA ARG A 272 6.03 6.33 21.91
C ARG A 272 4.95 7.25 21.36
N MET A 273 5.09 8.54 21.67
CA MET A 273 4.15 9.57 21.28
C MET A 273 4.16 9.85 19.78
N ASP A 274 5.32 9.82 19.13
CA ASP A 274 5.43 10.11 17.69
C ASP A 274 5.37 8.83 16.84
N ARG A 275 4.64 7.81 17.31
CA ARG A 275 4.29 6.64 16.50
C ARG A 275 2.95 6.91 15.82
N PHE A 276 3.00 7.29 14.55
CA PHE A 276 1.80 7.58 13.77
C PHE A 276 1.52 6.46 12.78
N LEU A 277 0.25 6.11 12.59
CA LEU A 277 -0.24 5.33 11.46
C LEU A 277 -1.34 6.12 10.74
N GLY A 278 -1.53 5.87 9.45
CA GLY A 278 -2.62 6.40 8.63
C GLY A 278 -3.36 5.29 7.90
N ALA A 279 -4.62 5.52 7.54
CA ALA A 279 -5.37 4.62 6.67
C ALA A 279 -6.48 5.35 5.91
N VAL A 280 -7.08 4.66 4.95
CA VAL A 280 -8.39 4.99 4.37
C VAL A 280 -9.34 3.86 4.73
N ALA A 281 -10.59 4.18 5.07
CA ALA A 281 -11.62 3.19 5.42
C ALA A 281 -13.00 3.66 5.00
N TYR A 282 -13.83 2.77 4.45
CA TYR A 282 -15.23 3.02 4.12
C TYR A 282 -16.12 2.78 5.35
N LEU A 283 -16.02 3.69 6.33
CA LEU A 283 -16.73 3.60 7.63
C LEU A 283 -18.25 3.79 7.54
N ASP A 284 -18.78 4.13 6.37
CA ASP A 284 -20.22 4.10 6.09
C ASP A 284 -20.59 3.08 5.01
N GLY A 285 -19.61 2.27 4.57
CA GLY A 285 -19.72 1.29 3.50
C GLY A 285 -19.77 1.87 2.09
N VAL A 286 -19.63 3.18 1.92
CA VAL A 286 -19.86 3.87 0.63
C VAL A 286 -18.81 4.92 0.30
N HIS A 287 -18.40 5.74 1.27
CA HIS A 287 -17.46 6.85 1.08
C HIS A 287 -16.20 6.63 1.92
N PRO A 288 -15.02 6.96 1.37
CA PRO A 288 -13.76 6.85 2.09
C PRO A 288 -13.64 7.91 3.19
N SER A 289 -13.32 7.46 4.40
CA SER A 289 -12.89 8.27 5.53
C SER A 289 -11.37 8.18 5.71
N LEU A 290 -10.76 9.28 6.14
CA LEU A 290 -9.36 9.34 6.53
C LEU A 290 -9.19 8.88 7.98
N ILE A 291 -8.27 7.96 8.23
CA ILE A 291 -7.86 7.53 9.56
C ILE A 291 -6.47 8.06 9.87
N MET A 292 -6.31 8.73 11.00
CA MET A 292 -5.00 9.13 11.53
C MET A 292 -4.90 8.70 12.99
N SER A 293 -3.75 8.14 13.37
CA SER A 293 -3.53 7.62 14.72
C SER A 293 -2.25 8.13 15.35
N ARG A 294 -2.18 7.99 16.68
CA ARG A 294 -1.00 8.28 17.49
C ARG A 294 -0.87 7.28 18.63
N GLY A 295 0.31 6.68 18.74
CA GLY A 295 0.67 5.73 19.79
C GLY A 295 0.21 4.30 19.52
N CYS A 296 1.08 3.34 19.84
CA CYS A 296 0.83 1.90 19.71
C CYS A 296 1.25 1.12 20.97
N TYR A 297 2.37 1.48 21.60
CA TYR A 297 2.95 0.76 22.74
C TYR A 297 2.25 0.97 24.10
N THR A 298 1.53 2.08 24.27
CA THR A 298 0.89 2.42 25.56
C THR A 298 -0.49 3.03 25.29
N ARG A 299 -0.66 4.34 25.46
CA ARG A 299 -1.83 5.04 24.94
C ARG A 299 -1.86 4.91 23.41
N THR A 300 -3.04 4.64 22.89
CA THR A 300 -3.36 4.53 21.48
C THR A 300 -4.58 5.39 21.24
N PHE A 301 -4.50 6.22 20.21
CA PHE A 301 -5.55 7.12 19.83
C PHE A 301 -5.73 7.05 18.32
N VAL A 302 -6.97 6.87 17.88
CA VAL A 302 -7.33 6.77 16.45
C VAL A 302 -8.43 7.77 16.18
N THR A 303 -8.28 8.59 15.14
CA THR A 303 -9.28 9.58 14.73
C THR A 303 -9.69 9.34 13.30
N ALA A 304 -11.00 9.31 13.06
CA ALA A 304 -11.58 9.26 11.73
C ALA A 304 -12.07 10.65 11.29
N TYR A 305 -11.89 10.97 10.02
CA TYR A 305 -12.35 12.21 9.40
C TYR A 305 -13.03 11.91 8.07
N ASP A 306 -14.08 12.66 7.76
CA ASP A 306 -14.65 12.71 6.42
C ASP A 306 -14.18 14.00 5.72
N TRP A 307 -13.94 13.93 4.41
CA TRP A 307 -13.73 15.12 3.58
C TRP A 307 -15.06 15.57 2.98
N LYS A 308 -15.64 16.64 3.55
CA LYS A 308 -17.00 17.08 3.19
C LYS A 308 -17.05 18.58 2.96
N GLY A 309 -17.47 18.97 1.75
CA GLY A 309 -17.63 20.38 1.38
C GLY A 309 -16.32 21.17 1.48
N GLY A 310 -15.19 20.55 1.12
CA GLY A 310 -13.86 21.17 1.19
C GLY A 310 -13.30 21.32 2.61
N LYS A 311 -13.77 20.51 3.58
CA LYS A 311 -13.33 20.55 4.97
C LYS A 311 -13.13 19.15 5.55
N LEU A 312 -12.11 19.01 6.39
CA LEU A 312 -11.93 17.86 7.27
C LEU A 312 -12.95 17.94 8.40
N VAL A 313 -13.86 16.96 8.46
CA VAL A 313 -14.89 16.86 9.49
C VAL A 313 -14.60 15.61 10.31
N LYS A 314 -14.25 15.78 11.59
CA LYS A 314 -14.04 14.64 12.49
C LYS A 314 -15.33 13.81 12.59
N ARG A 315 -15.22 12.52 12.28
CA ARG A 315 -16.31 11.54 12.42
C ARG A 315 -16.38 11.00 13.84
N TRP A 316 -15.28 10.44 14.33
CA TRP A 316 -15.15 9.95 15.70
C TRP A 316 -13.68 9.94 16.13
N ALA A 317 -13.45 9.70 17.42
CA ALA A 317 -12.12 9.49 17.99
C ALA A 317 -12.17 8.38 19.05
N PHE A 318 -11.28 7.41 18.92
CA PHE A 318 -11.00 6.39 19.92
C PHE A 318 -9.78 6.80 20.75
N ASP A 319 -9.83 6.59 22.06
CA ASP A 319 -8.73 6.88 22.97
C ASP A 319 -8.65 5.83 24.08
N SER A 320 -7.55 5.07 24.12
CA SER A 320 -7.32 4.12 25.21
C SER A 320 -6.98 4.81 26.53
N LYS A 321 -6.68 6.12 26.52
CA LYS A 321 -6.38 7.02 27.66
C LYS A 321 -5.11 6.68 28.41
N ASP A 322 -5.00 5.47 28.94
CA ASP A 322 -3.89 5.03 29.77
C ASP A 322 -3.65 3.51 29.65
N ARG A 323 -2.50 3.05 30.18
CA ARG A 323 -2.04 1.66 30.07
C ARG A 323 -2.97 0.59 30.67
N SER A 324 -3.94 0.96 31.51
CA SER A 324 -4.87 -0.01 32.11
C SER A 324 -5.96 -0.46 31.14
N ASN A 325 -6.20 0.32 30.08
CA ASN A 325 -7.20 0.02 29.07
C ASN A 325 -6.79 -1.22 28.24
N PRO A 326 -7.71 -2.17 27.98
CA PRO A 326 -7.44 -3.35 27.14
C PRO A 326 -6.83 -3.05 25.78
N TYR A 327 -7.14 -1.90 25.19
CA TYR A 327 -6.71 -1.49 23.85
C TYR A 327 -5.36 -0.76 23.87
N SER A 328 -4.76 -0.57 25.05
CA SER A 328 -3.41 -0.04 25.16
C SER A 328 -2.34 -1.07 24.87
N GLY A 329 -1.28 -0.66 24.16
CA GLY A 329 -0.14 -1.53 23.88
C GLY A 329 -0.39 -2.62 22.83
N GLN A 330 -1.48 -2.50 22.06
CA GLN A 330 -1.91 -3.53 21.08
C GLN A 330 -1.54 -3.19 19.64
N GLY A 331 -1.34 -1.90 19.33
CA GLY A 331 -1.04 -1.46 17.97
C GLY A 331 0.27 -2.00 17.45
N ASN A 332 0.34 -2.29 16.16
CA ASN A 332 1.58 -2.64 15.47
C ASN A 332 2.27 -1.40 14.89
N HIS A 333 3.36 -1.61 14.16
CA HIS A 333 3.92 -0.63 13.22
C HIS A 333 3.22 -0.65 11.85
N ASN A 334 1.98 -1.10 11.82
CA ASN A 334 1.10 -1.21 10.67
C ASN A 334 -0.33 -1.43 11.18
N LEU A 335 -1.28 -1.41 10.26
CA LEU A 335 -2.70 -1.70 10.47
C LEU A 335 -3.25 -2.34 9.20
N SER A 336 -4.46 -2.89 9.27
CA SER A 336 -5.24 -3.29 8.11
C SER A 336 -6.67 -2.77 8.23
N ILE A 337 -7.35 -2.71 7.09
CA ILE A 337 -8.72 -2.20 6.95
C ILE A 337 -9.52 -3.23 6.17
N ALA A 338 -10.60 -3.73 6.76
CA ALA A 338 -11.50 -4.70 6.14
C ALA A 338 -12.84 -4.73 6.86
N ASP A 339 -13.92 -5.06 6.13
CA ASP A 339 -15.20 -5.50 6.68
C ASP A 339 -15.02 -6.90 7.28
N VAL A 340 -14.78 -6.98 8.59
CA VAL A 340 -14.54 -8.24 9.29
C VAL A 340 -15.82 -8.84 9.85
N ASP A 341 -16.88 -8.05 9.98
CA ASP A 341 -18.11 -8.45 10.66
C ASP A 341 -19.31 -8.70 9.71
N GLY A 342 -19.16 -8.32 8.43
CA GLY A 342 -20.04 -8.58 7.31
C GLY A 342 -21.17 -7.57 7.14
N ASP A 343 -21.06 -6.38 7.75
CA ASP A 343 -22.09 -5.35 7.67
C ASP A 343 -21.93 -4.38 6.48
N GLY A 344 -20.86 -4.56 5.70
CA GLY A 344 -20.53 -3.76 4.52
C GLY A 344 -19.72 -2.51 4.84
N LYS A 345 -19.28 -2.30 6.08
CA LYS A 345 -18.46 -1.17 6.51
C LYS A 345 -17.09 -1.69 6.96
N ASP A 346 -16.08 -0.83 6.87
CA ASP A 346 -14.73 -1.24 7.20
C ASP A 346 -14.41 -1.05 8.69
N GLU A 347 -13.82 -2.07 9.30
CA GLU A 347 -13.19 -2.00 10.61
C GLU A 347 -11.69 -1.68 10.51
N ILE A 348 -11.10 -1.26 11.63
CA ILE A 348 -9.67 -0.98 11.75
C ILE A 348 -8.99 -2.06 12.58
N ILE A 349 -8.29 -2.98 11.90
CA ILE A 349 -7.44 -3.99 12.54
C ILE A 349 -6.10 -3.33 12.89
N TYR A 350 -5.99 -2.87 14.13
CA TYR A 350 -4.86 -2.10 14.64
C TYR A 350 -3.90 -3.00 15.41
N GLY A 351 -3.24 -3.92 14.71
CA GLY A 351 -2.43 -4.98 15.32
C GLY A 351 -3.30 -5.92 16.14
N ALA A 352 -2.94 -6.13 17.41
CA ALA A 352 -3.58 -7.07 18.33
C ALA A 352 -4.98 -6.64 18.86
N MET A 353 -5.58 -5.59 18.30
CA MET A 353 -6.93 -5.12 18.58
C MET A 353 -7.65 -4.68 17.31
N THR A 354 -8.98 -4.66 17.35
CA THR A 354 -9.81 -4.13 16.25
C THR A 354 -10.76 -3.06 16.78
N LEU A 355 -10.87 -1.95 16.04
CA LEU A 355 -11.88 -0.91 16.25
C LEU A 355 -12.98 -1.07 15.20
N ASP A 356 -14.21 -0.84 15.65
CA ASP A 356 -15.41 -0.92 14.83
C ASP A 356 -15.54 0.30 13.89
N ASP A 357 -16.40 0.22 12.87
CA ASP A 357 -16.66 1.29 11.88
C ASP A 357 -17.04 2.65 12.53
N ASN A 358 -17.68 2.56 13.69
CA ASN A 358 -18.17 3.66 14.51
C ASN A 358 -17.13 4.20 15.53
N GLY A 359 -15.95 3.59 15.59
CA GLY A 359 -14.86 4.00 16.48
C GLY A 359 -14.89 3.41 17.89
N GLU A 360 -15.86 2.55 18.20
CA GLU A 360 -15.84 1.74 19.42
C GLU A 360 -14.80 0.61 19.30
N GLY A 361 -14.37 0.06 20.43
CA GLY A 361 -13.50 -1.09 20.42
C GLY A 361 -14.30 -2.36 20.12
N LEU A 362 -14.00 -3.06 19.02
CA LEU A 362 -14.62 -4.33 18.69
C LEU A 362 -14.07 -5.46 19.59
N TYR A 363 -12.74 -5.61 19.61
CA TYR A 363 -12.05 -6.48 20.58
C TYR A 363 -10.58 -6.08 20.79
N SER A 364 -10.00 -6.58 21.88
CA SER A 364 -8.55 -6.59 22.11
C SER A 364 -8.12 -7.98 22.56
N THR A 365 -7.15 -8.57 21.86
CA THR A 365 -6.62 -9.91 22.22
C THR A 365 -5.73 -9.87 23.47
N ARG A 366 -5.22 -8.67 23.81
CA ARG A 366 -4.21 -8.44 24.86
C ARG A 366 -2.87 -9.14 24.62
N ILE A 367 -2.61 -9.61 23.39
CA ILE A 367 -1.32 -10.18 22.99
C ILE A 367 -0.27 -9.06 22.94
N GLY A 368 -0.63 -7.89 22.44
CA GLY A 368 0.21 -6.71 22.41
C GLY A 368 0.95 -6.49 21.09
N HIS A 369 1.75 -5.43 21.07
CA HIS A 369 2.49 -4.91 19.92
C HIS A 369 3.29 -5.96 19.13
N ALA A 370 3.31 -5.77 17.81
CA ALA A 370 4.08 -6.53 16.85
C ALA A 370 4.51 -5.71 15.62
N ASP A 371 5.29 -6.35 14.76
CA ASP A 371 5.98 -5.75 13.62
C ASP A 371 5.37 -6.09 12.26
N ALA A 372 4.49 -7.08 12.20
CA ALA A 372 3.90 -7.59 10.96
C ALA A 372 2.48 -8.11 11.18
N LEU A 373 1.57 -7.78 10.27
CA LEU A 373 0.13 -8.02 10.36
C LEU A 373 -0.42 -8.41 9.00
N HIS A 374 -1.20 -9.50 8.92
CA HIS A 374 -1.79 -10.00 7.69
C HIS A 374 -3.27 -10.30 7.94
N VAL A 375 -4.15 -9.71 7.12
CA VAL A 375 -5.60 -9.84 7.25
C VAL A 375 -6.16 -10.19 5.90
N GLY A 376 -7.00 -11.22 5.83
CA GLY A 376 -7.62 -11.69 4.61
C GLY A 376 -8.38 -12.99 4.85
N ASP A 377 -8.91 -13.57 3.78
CA ASP A 377 -9.47 -14.93 3.80
C ASP A 377 -8.31 -15.93 3.77
N LEU A 378 -7.72 -16.17 4.95
CA LEU A 378 -6.51 -16.99 5.11
C LEU A 378 -6.90 -18.46 5.30
N ASP A 379 -8.07 -18.72 5.86
CA ASP A 379 -8.67 -20.04 6.00
C ASP A 379 -10.03 -20.10 5.26
N PRO A 380 -10.05 -20.42 3.95
CA PRO A 380 -11.26 -20.40 3.14
C PRO A 380 -12.32 -21.45 3.50
N ASP A 381 -12.00 -22.34 4.45
CA ASP A 381 -12.96 -23.31 5.00
C ASP A 381 -13.65 -22.78 6.27
N ARG A 382 -13.25 -21.59 6.76
CA ARG A 382 -13.87 -20.88 7.87
C ARG A 382 -14.55 -19.60 7.32
N PRO A 383 -15.85 -19.39 7.55
CA PRO A 383 -16.50 -18.16 7.11
C PRO A 383 -15.95 -16.93 7.84
N GLY A 384 -15.62 -15.89 7.08
CA GLY A 384 -15.10 -14.63 7.59
C GLY A 384 -13.67 -14.39 7.12
N LEU A 385 -12.99 -13.47 7.79
CA LEU A 385 -11.57 -13.21 7.58
C LEU A 385 -10.78 -13.67 8.80
N GLU A 386 -9.49 -13.89 8.63
CA GLU A 386 -8.55 -14.16 9.69
C GLU A 386 -7.46 -13.10 9.76
N VAL A 387 -6.84 -13.03 10.93
CA VAL A 387 -5.66 -12.21 11.17
C VAL A 387 -4.51 -13.10 11.60
N PHE A 388 -3.41 -13.03 10.86
CA PHE A 388 -2.11 -13.57 11.27
C PHE A 388 -1.20 -12.43 11.69
N ASP A 389 -0.58 -12.57 12.86
CA ASP A 389 0.19 -11.51 13.52
C ASP A 389 1.31 -12.12 14.35
N THR A 390 2.33 -11.32 14.68
CA THR A 390 3.38 -11.73 15.62
C THR A 390 3.16 -11.11 17.00
N GLN A 391 4.19 -11.20 17.84
CA GLN A 391 4.27 -10.47 19.10
C GLN A 391 5.74 -10.12 19.34
N GLU A 392 6.06 -8.83 19.47
CA GLU A 392 7.43 -8.36 19.71
C GLU A 392 7.89 -8.71 21.13
N ARG A 393 6.98 -8.79 22.09
CA ARG A 393 7.34 -9.33 23.42
C ARG A 393 7.62 -10.83 23.32
N PHE A 394 8.72 -11.28 23.91
CA PHE A 394 8.97 -12.71 24.10
C PHE A 394 7.89 -13.34 25.00
N SER A 395 6.96 -14.12 24.40
CA SER A 395 5.85 -14.75 25.11
C SER A 395 5.32 -15.99 24.39
N ASP A 396 4.13 -16.46 24.79
CA ASP A 396 3.49 -17.67 24.27
C ASP A 396 2.73 -17.47 22.93
N ALA A 397 2.75 -16.25 22.38
CA ALA A 397 2.07 -15.86 21.15
C ALA A 397 3.01 -15.19 20.13
N GLY A 398 4.25 -15.66 20.04
CA GLY A 398 5.24 -15.18 19.05
C GLY A 398 4.72 -15.23 17.60
N ALA A 399 3.82 -16.16 17.31
CA ALA A 399 2.93 -16.11 16.15
C ALA A 399 1.50 -16.42 16.62
N ASN A 400 0.50 -15.73 16.09
CA ASN A 400 -0.90 -15.98 16.42
C ASN A 400 -1.79 -15.81 15.19
N PHE A 401 -2.82 -16.66 15.12
CA PHE A 401 -3.80 -16.70 14.06
C PHE A 401 -5.19 -16.67 14.70
N ARG A 402 -5.99 -15.67 14.33
CA ARG A 402 -7.26 -15.38 15.01
C ARG A 402 -8.36 -15.06 14.02
N ASP A 403 -9.59 -15.27 14.45
CA ASP A 403 -10.78 -14.78 13.77
C ASP A 403 -10.78 -13.24 13.76
N ALA A 404 -10.93 -12.63 12.57
CA ALA A 404 -10.78 -11.19 12.42
C ALA A 404 -11.93 -10.39 13.04
N ARG A 405 -13.12 -10.99 13.19
CA ARG A 405 -14.30 -10.36 13.77
C ARG A 405 -14.27 -10.34 15.30
N THR A 406 -13.93 -11.47 15.89
CA THR A 406 -14.13 -11.74 17.32
C THR A 406 -12.83 -11.66 18.11
N GLY A 407 -11.69 -11.78 17.45
CA GLY A 407 -10.38 -11.89 18.09
C GLY A 407 -10.14 -13.24 18.76
N GLU A 408 -10.99 -14.25 18.53
CA GLU A 408 -10.78 -15.61 19.01
C GLU A 408 -9.46 -16.15 18.43
N VAL A 409 -8.50 -16.43 19.31
CA VAL A 409 -7.23 -17.04 18.91
C VAL A 409 -7.48 -18.52 18.56
N LEU A 410 -7.42 -18.83 17.27
CA LEU A 410 -7.64 -20.17 16.73
C LEU A 410 -6.43 -21.06 17.00
N TRP A 411 -5.23 -20.51 16.80
CA TRP A 411 -3.98 -21.13 17.23
C TRP A 411 -2.89 -20.08 17.46
N LYS A 412 -1.86 -20.46 18.23
CA LYS A 412 -0.66 -19.65 18.44
C LYS A 412 0.58 -20.52 18.62
N LYS A 413 1.75 -19.94 18.39
CA LYS A 413 3.06 -20.55 18.61
C LYS A 413 3.88 -19.70 19.57
N ALA A 414 4.42 -20.34 20.60
CA ALA A 414 5.26 -19.69 21.59
C ALA A 414 6.63 -19.33 21.01
N SER A 415 7.15 -18.16 21.38
CA SER A 415 8.56 -17.83 21.18
C SER A 415 9.44 -18.84 21.91
N VAL A 416 10.48 -19.35 21.26
CA VAL A 416 11.33 -20.44 21.78
C VAL A 416 12.61 -19.88 22.42
N LYS A 417 13.22 -18.89 21.77
CA LYS A 417 14.44 -18.22 22.26
C LYS A 417 14.38 -16.75 21.88
N ALA A 418 14.56 -15.84 22.82
CA ALA A 418 14.55 -14.41 22.53
C ALA A 418 15.57 -14.04 21.42
N GLY A 419 15.21 -13.04 20.62
CA GLY A 419 16.07 -12.42 19.62
C GLY A 419 17.34 -11.83 20.24
N GLY A 420 18.25 -11.32 19.40
CA GLY A 420 19.49 -10.68 19.89
C GLY A 420 19.23 -9.41 20.72
N ASP A 421 18.08 -8.79 20.52
CA ASP A 421 17.46 -7.66 21.24
C ASP A 421 16.65 -8.08 22.48
N GLY A 422 16.40 -9.38 22.67
CA GLY A 422 15.53 -9.89 23.73
C GLY A 422 14.06 -10.03 23.33
N GLU A 423 13.72 -9.82 22.05
CA GLU A 423 12.35 -9.72 21.55
C GLU A 423 11.87 -11.03 20.88
N GLY A 424 10.58 -11.05 20.54
CA GLY A 424 9.88 -12.07 19.77
C GLY A 424 10.17 -11.96 18.26
N PRO A 425 9.39 -12.64 17.41
CA PRO A 425 9.58 -12.56 15.97
C PRO A 425 9.24 -11.17 15.43
N GLY A 426 10.18 -10.57 14.70
CA GLY A 426 10.03 -9.24 14.07
C GLY A 426 9.51 -9.28 12.63
N ARG A 427 9.12 -10.46 12.11
CA ARG A 427 8.55 -10.65 10.76
C ARG A 427 7.56 -11.81 10.76
N ALA A 428 6.51 -11.67 9.95
CA ALA A 428 5.55 -12.71 9.60
C ALA A 428 5.20 -12.61 8.12
N LEU A 429 4.76 -13.74 7.56
CA LEU A 429 3.96 -13.80 6.35
C LEU A 429 2.84 -14.83 6.52
N ALA A 430 1.69 -14.54 5.91
CA ALA A 430 0.57 -15.45 5.71
C ALA A 430 0.16 -15.42 4.23
N LEU A 431 0.56 -16.40 3.44
CA LEU A 431 0.36 -16.43 1.99
C LEU A 431 0.11 -17.86 1.53
N ASN A 432 -0.74 -18.04 0.52
CA ASN A 432 -0.87 -19.33 -0.16
C ASN A 432 0.34 -19.57 -1.08
N VAL A 433 1.24 -20.46 -0.67
CA VAL A 433 2.48 -20.80 -1.40
C VAL A 433 2.63 -22.31 -1.63
N ASP A 434 1.73 -23.12 -1.07
CA ASP A 434 1.78 -24.58 -1.12
C ASP A 434 0.39 -25.18 -1.39
N PRO A 435 0.07 -25.54 -2.64
CA PRO A 435 -1.28 -25.94 -3.05
C PRO A 435 -1.67 -27.33 -2.52
N ARG A 436 -0.80 -27.99 -1.74
CA ARG A 436 -1.13 -29.23 -1.03
C ARG A 436 -2.00 -28.97 0.20
N TYR A 437 -2.04 -27.74 0.69
CA TYR A 437 -2.82 -27.31 1.83
C TYR A 437 -3.72 -26.16 1.39
N ARG A 438 -5.02 -26.29 1.63
CA ARG A 438 -5.99 -25.26 1.27
C ARG A 438 -5.91 -24.11 2.27
N GLY A 439 -5.88 -22.88 1.78
CA GLY A 439 -5.70 -21.67 2.56
C GLY A 439 -4.32 -21.03 2.40
N SER A 440 -4.00 -20.11 3.30
CA SER A 440 -2.70 -19.42 3.35
C SER A 440 -1.80 -20.05 4.40
N GLU A 441 -0.59 -20.39 4.00
CA GLU A 441 0.46 -20.82 4.91
C GLU A 441 0.99 -19.64 5.73
N CYS A 442 1.32 -19.90 6.99
CA CYS A 442 1.80 -18.90 7.93
C CYS A 442 3.22 -19.24 8.39
N TRP A 443 4.12 -18.25 8.44
CA TRP A 443 5.47 -18.41 9.00
C TRP A 443 6.02 -17.09 9.54
N VAL A 444 7.05 -17.17 10.39
CA VAL A 444 7.69 -16.02 11.02
C VAL A 444 9.20 -16.08 10.89
N ALA A 445 9.89 -14.95 11.11
CA ALA A 445 11.34 -14.93 11.31
C ALA A 445 11.70 -14.35 12.68
N GLY A 446 12.50 -15.10 13.43
CA GLY A 446 12.98 -14.69 14.74
C GLY A 446 12.45 -15.58 15.87
N ALA A 447 12.85 -15.22 17.08
CA ALA A 447 12.52 -15.88 18.34
C ALA A 447 12.66 -17.43 18.41
N GLY A 448 13.51 -18.02 17.56
CA GLY A 448 13.69 -19.48 17.49
C GLY A 448 12.53 -20.26 16.87
N LEU A 449 11.55 -19.57 16.26
CA LEU A 449 10.47 -20.22 15.51
C LEU A 449 10.95 -20.54 14.09
N THR A 450 10.83 -21.81 13.71
CA THR A 450 11.17 -22.31 12.37
C THR A 450 10.09 -23.25 11.84
N GLY A 451 9.99 -23.29 10.53
CA GLY A 451 8.99 -23.95 9.74
C GLY A 451 7.88 -23.02 9.26
N MET A 452 6.94 -23.67 8.59
CA MET A 452 5.73 -23.09 8.02
C MET A 452 4.54 -23.91 8.49
N TRP A 453 3.42 -23.24 8.77
CA TRP A 453 2.18 -23.84 9.24
C TRP A 453 1.08 -23.62 8.21
N ASP A 454 0.17 -24.59 8.05
CA ASP A 454 -1.06 -24.37 7.31
C ASP A 454 -2.01 -23.43 8.07
N ALA A 455 -3.11 -23.01 7.44
CA ALA A 455 -4.12 -22.15 8.05
C ALA A 455 -4.73 -22.73 9.35
N LYS A 456 -4.66 -24.06 9.55
CA LYS A 456 -5.14 -24.76 10.75
C LYS A 456 -4.07 -24.84 11.86
N GLY A 457 -2.86 -24.37 11.60
CA GLY A 457 -1.74 -24.36 12.55
C GLY A 457 -0.95 -25.67 12.60
N ASN A 458 -1.15 -26.61 11.67
CA ASN A 458 -0.32 -27.80 11.52
C ASN A 458 1.00 -27.42 10.85
N LYS A 459 2.12 -27.97 11.35
CA LYS A 459 3.42 -27.70 10.75
C LYS A 459 3.59 -28.54 9.49
N ILE A 460 3.87 -27.90 8.35
CA ILE A 460 3.91 -28.55 7.04
C ILE A 460 5.30 -28.52 6.40
N SER A 461 6.21 -27.70 6.91
CA SER A 461 7.62 -27.62 6.50
C SER A 461 8.48 -27.26 7.71
N GLU A 462 9.70 -27.78 7.74
CA GLU A 462 10.73 -27.42 8.73
C GLU A 462 11.54 -26.17 8.32
N LYS A 463 11.41 -25.75 7.05
CA LYS A 463 12.12 -24.60 6.47
C LYS A 463 11.18 -23.40 6.32
N ASN A 464 11.75 -22.21 6.51
CA ASN A 464 11.03 -20.95 6.31
C ASN A 464 11.36 -20.43 4.91
N PRO A 465 10.36 -19.99 4.14
CA PRO A 465 10.56 -19.07 3.03
C PRO A 465 11.15 -17.73 3.50
N SER A 466 11.47 -16.83 2.56
CA SER A 466 11.78 -15.43 2.91
C SER A 466 10.58 -14.76 3.61
N VAL A 467 10.82 -13.73 4.44
CA VAL A 467 9.76 -13.11 5.27
C VAL A 467 9.77 -11.59 5.12
N ASN A 468 8.96 -11.09 4.19
CA ASN A 468 8.78 -9.66 3.93
C ASN A 468 7.43 -9.36 3.27
N PHE A 469 7.30 -9.55 1.96
CA PHE A 469 6.07 -9.31 1.19
C PHE A 469 5.64 -10.57 0.43
N GLY A 470 4.34 -10.74 0.24
CA GLY A 470 3.78 -11.53 -0.86
C GLY A 470 3.68 -10.67 -2.13
N ILE A 471 3.66 -11.34 -3.29
CA ILE A 471 3.36 -10.71 -4.57
C ILE A 471 2.79 -11.76 -5.53
N PHE A 472 1.74 -11.43 -6.28
CA PHE A 472 1.27 -12.24 -7.41
C PHE A 472 2.00 -11.83 -8.68
N TRP A 473 2.95 -12.65 -9.13
CA TRP A 473 3.89 -12.30 -10.19
C TRP A 473 3.84 -13.24 -11.39
N ASP A 474 3.70 -14.55 -11.18
CA ASP A 474 3.77 -15.55 -12.25
C ASP A 474 2.42 -15.84 -12.92
N GLY A 475 2.19 -17.07 -13.38
CA GLY A 475 1.00 -17.45 -14.13
C GLY A 475 -0.07 -18.17 -13.31
N ASP A 476 0.27 -18.69 -12.12
CA ASP A 476 -0.64 -19.44 -11.24
C ASP A 476 -1.34 -18.55 -10.21
N LEU A 477 -2.14 -19.12 -9.30
CA LEU A 477 -2.90 -18.38 -8.28
C LEU A 477 -2.27 -18.45 -6.87
N GLN A 478 -1.08 -19.02 -6.74
CA GLN A 478 -0.31 -18.95 -5.50
C GLN A 478 0.49 -17.63 -5.47
N SER A 479 0.84 -17.18 -4.27
CA SER A 479 1.71 -16.02 -4.09
C SER A 479 3.17 -16.39 -4.35
N GLU A 480 3.90 -15.47 -4.96
CA GLU A 480 5.36 -15.39 -4.87
C GLU A 480 5.76 -14.59 -3.62
N LEU A 481 7.06 -14.53 -3.36
CA LEU A 481 7.64 -13.83 -2.23
C LEU A 481 8.52 -12.71 -2.74
N LEU A 482 8.24 -11.48 -2.29
CA LEU A 482 9.07 -10.31 -2.55
C LEU A 482 9.90 -10.00 -1.29
N ASN A 483 11.23 -9.99 -1.44
CA ASN A 483 12.13 -9.60 -0.35
C ASN A 483 13.35 -8.84 -0.86
N GLY A 484 13.51 -7.59 -0.42
CA GLY A 484 14.50 -6.69 -0.99
C GLY A 484 14.17 -6.44 -2.46
N THR A 485 15.09 -6.79 -3.35
CA THR A 485 14.91 -6.65 -4.81
C THR A 485 14.62 -7.97 -5.50
N SER A 486 14.38 -9.06 -4.76
CA SER A 486 14.15 -10.39 -5.32
C SER A 486 12.67 -10.73 -5.25
N ILE A 487 12.16 -11.30 -6.33
CA ILE A 487 10.88 -12.02 -6.35
C ILE A 487 11.21 -13.49 -6.59
N ASP A 488 10.78 -14.33 -5.65
CA ASP A 488 11.10 -15.75 -5.58
C ASP A 488 9.80 -16.57 -5.46
N LYS A 489 9.77 -17.77 -6.06
CA LYS A 489 8.71 -18.76 -5.87
C LYS A 489 9.13 -19.79 -4.82
N TRP A 490 8.18 -20.22 -4.00
CA TRP A 490 8.39 -21.39 -3.13
C TRP A 490 8.18 -22.69 -3.93
N ASP A 491 9.23 -23.48 -4.10
CA ASP A 491 9.16 -24.85 -4.63
C ASP A 491 8.73 -25.77 -3.49
N TYR A 492 7.42 -25.88 -3.27
CA TYR A 492 6.82 -26.61 -2.15
C TYR A 492 7.17 -28.10 -2.13
N MET A 493 7.47 -28.70 -3.28
CA MET A 493 7.88 -30.11 -3.37
C MET A 493 9.30 -30.35 -2.84
N ASN A 494 10.20 -29.38 -3.03
CA ASN A 494 11.62 -29.49 -2.63
C ASN A 494 11.96 -28.60 -1.42
N GLU A 495 10.99 -27.85 -0.91
CA GLU A 495 11.11 -26.88 0.17
C GLU A 495 12.30 -25.92 -0.04
N ARG A 496 12.27 -25.14 -1.12
CA ARG A 496 13.31 -24.15 -1.43
C ARG A 496 12.76 -22.95 -2.20
N MET A 497 13.45 -21.84 -2.08
CA MET A 497 13.19 -20.64 -2.88
C MET A 497 13.80 -20.79 -4.28
N VAL A 498 13.05 -20.42 -5.32
CA VAL A 498 13.50 -20.33 -6.71
C VAL A 498 13.36 -18.89 -7.16
N ASN A 499 14.48 -18.21 -7.44
CA ASN A 499 14.45 -16.84 -7.90
C ASN A 499 13.85 -16.72 -9.31
N ILE A 500 12.87 -15.83 -9.47
CA ILE A 500 12.25 -15.50 -10.76
C ILE A 500 12.90 -14.25 -11.34
N VAL A 501 12.94 -13.18 -10.55
CA VAL A 501 13.54 -11.91 -10.95
C VAL A 501 14.32 -11.30 -9.78
N ASN A 502 15.40 -10.59 -10.11
CA ASN A 502 16.12 -9.77 -9.15
C ASN A 502 16.38 -8.39 -9.75
N ALA A 503 15.63 -7.39 -9.27
CA ALA A 503 15.71 -6.01 -9.74
C ALA A 503 17.10 -5.38 -9.55
N ARG A 504 17.94 -5.93 -8.65
CA ARG A 504 19.32 -5.47 -8.45
C ARG A 504 20.16 -5.55 -9.74
N GLN A 505 19.86 -6.51 -10.61
CA GLN A 505 20.51 -6.65 -11.93
C GLN A 505 20.26 -5.44 -12.83
N TYR A 506 19.20 -4.69 -12.55
CA TYR A 506 18.81 -3.46 -13.23
C TYR A 506 19.03 -2.26 -12.29
N ASN A 507 20.15 -2.21 -11.57
CA ASN A 507 20.55 -1.06 -10.73
C ASN A 507 19.51 -0.61 -9.69
N CYS A 508 18.58 -1.49 -9.29
CA CYS A 508 17.55 -1.14 -8.31
C CYS A 508 18.02 -1.44 -6.89
N LEU A 509 17.50 -0.68 -5.93
CA LEU A 509 17.69 -0.91 -4.50
C LEU A 509 16.33 -0.94 -3.78
N SER A 510 16.26 -1.72 -2.70
CA SER A 510 15.17 -1.64 -1.73
C SER A 510 15.35 -0.45 -0.79
N ASN A 511 14.32 -0.19 0.01
CA ASN A 511 14.24 0.90 0.98
C ASN A 511 14.27 0.40 2.43
N ASN A 512 14.28 1.37 3.36
CA ASN A 512 14.02 1.16 4.79
C ASN A 512 14.98 0.17 5.48
N GLY A 513 16.25 0.14 5.03
CA GLY A 513 17.32 -0.63 5.66
C GLY A 513 17.01 -2.13 5.68
N THR A 514 17.02 -2.72 6.87
CA THR A 514 16.74 -4.15 7.04
C THR A 514 15.29 -4.52 6.73
N LYS A 515 14.33 -3.57 6.79
CA LYS A 515 12.95 -3.81 6.31
C LYS A 515 12.95 -4.20 4.83
N SER A 516 13.85 -3.60 4.04
CA SER A 516 14.15 -4.03 2.67
C SER A 516 12.90 -4.09 1.79
N THR A 517 12.07 -3.05 1.87
CA THR A 517 10.81 -2.93 1.16
C THR A 517 11.02 -2.45 -0.29
N PRO A 518 10.11 -2.76 -1.23
CA PRO A 518 10.03 -2.02 -2.48
C PRO A 518 9.61 -0.57 -2.20
N CYS A 519 9.63 0.30 -3.22
CA CYS A 519 8.95 1.59 -3.09
C CYS A 519 7.42 1.39 -3.05
N LEU A 520 6.92 0.42 -3.83
CA LEU A 520 5.53 -0.06 -3.86
C LEU A 520 5.47 -1.46 -4.50
N SER A 521 4.53 -2.29 -4.06
CA SER A 521 4.05 -3.51 -4.75
C SER A 521 2.54 -3.41 -4.94
N ALA A 522 2.05 -3.37 -6.18
CA ALA A 522 0.63 -3.18 -6.48
C ALA A 522 0.27 -3.50 -7.95
N ASP A 523 -0.93 -4.03 -8.23
CA ASP A 523 -1.55 -4.02 -9.58
C ASP A 523 -1.86 -2.57 -9.98
N ILE A 524 -0.95 -1.91 -10.71
CA ILE A 524 -1.13 -0.52 -11.15
C ILE A 524 -1.22 -0.40 -12.66
N LEU A 525 -0.97 -1.47 -13.41
CA LEU A 525 -1.02 -1.57 -14.87
C LEU A 525 -1.30 -3.02 -15.25
N GLY A 526 -1.60 -3.27 -16.52
CA GLY A 526 -1.68 -4.64 -17.02
C GLY A 526 -2.89 -5.40 -16.52
N ASP A 527 -2.72 -6.71 -16.32
CA ASP A 527 -3.77 -7.59 -15.83
C ASP A 527 -3.84 -7.58 -14.29
N TRP A 528 -4.21 -8.68 -13.65
CA TRP A 528 -4.44 -8.73 -12.21
C TRP A 528 -3.16 -8.84 -11.38
N ARG A 529 -2.02 -9.10 -12.03
CA ARG A 529 -0.75 -9.34 -11.35
C ARG A 529 -0.09 -8.05 -10.98
N GLU A 530 0.72 -8.11 -9.94
CA GLU A 530 1.20 -6.92 -9.27
C GLU A 530 2.51 -6.45 -9.91
N GLU A 531 2.62 -5.14 -10.12
CA GLU A 531 3.89 -4.50 -10.39
C GLU A 531 4.73 -4.35 -9.11
N ALA A 532 6.06 -4.41 -9.27
CA ALA A 532 7.00 -4.04 -8.23
C ALA A 532 7.78 -2.78 -8.64
N ILE A 533 7.73 -1.73 -7.81
CA ILE A 533 8.38 -0.46 -8.06
C ILE A 533 9.63 -0.32 -7.18
N TYR A 534 10.76 -0.05 -7.81
CA TYR A 534 12.02 0.19 -7.11
C TYR A 534 12.69 1.49 -7.56
N ARG A 535 13.42 2.13 -6.66
CA ARG A 535 14.33 3.22 -7.02
C ARG A 535 15.62 2.67 -7.61
N THR A 536 16.24 3.46 -8.48
CA THR A 536 17.62 3.21 -8.90
C THR A 536 18.62 3.55 -7.78
N ALA A 537 19.81 2.98 -7.86
CA ALA A 537 20.87 3.21 -6.87
C ALA A 537 21.32 4.68 -6.79
N ASP A 538 21.25 5.42 -7.91
CA ASP A 538 21.54 6.86 -7.98
C ASP A 538 20.33 7.74 -7.64
N GLY A 539 19.16 7.14 -7.39
CA GLY A 539 17.92 7.82 -7.06
C GLY A 539 17.36 8.69 -8.19
N LYS A 540 17.74 8.46 -9.45
CA LYS A 540 17.29 9.27 -10.60
C LYS A 540 16.07 8.73 -11.32
N GLU A 541 15.69 7.48 -11.07
CA GLU A 541 14.51 6.87 -11.68
C GLU A 541 13.77 6.00 -10.65
N LEU A 542 12.46 5.87 -10.84
CA LEU A 542 11.74 4.66 -10.42
C LEU A 542 11.67 3.70 -11.59
N ARG A 543 11.74 2.41 -11.30
CA ARG A 543 11.58 1.32 -12.26
C ARG A 543 10.39 0.48 -11.84
N ILE A 544 9.37 0.48 -12.69
CA ILE A 544 8.12 -0.27 -12.51
C ILE A 544 8.28 -1.58 -13.26
N PHE A 545 8.50 -2.67 -12.53
CA PHE A 545 8.57 -4.01 -13.11
C PHE A 545 7.16 -4.58 -13.23
N THR A 546 6.81 -5.05 -14.43
CA THR A 546 5.57 -5.79 -14.68
C THR A 546 5.92 -7.15 -15.28
N THR A 547 5.11 -8.16 -14.99
CA THR A 547 5.38 -9.54 -15.39
C THR A 547 5.14 -9.77 -16.89
N THR A 548 5.97 -10.63 -17.49
CA THR A 548 5.77 -11.13 -18.86
C THR A 548 5.60 -12.65 -18.91
N ILE A 549 5.39 -13.27 -17.75
CA ILE A 549 5.06 -14.68 -17.63
C ILE A 549 3.60 -14.85 -18.09
N PRO A 550 3.25 -15.82 -18.95
CA PRO A 550 1.86 -16.03 -19.32
C PRO A 550 1.02 -16.59 -18.16
N THR A 551 -0.25 -16.17 -18.07
CA THR A 551 -1.27 -16.75 -17.20
C THR A 551 -2.45 -17.25 -18.03
N THR A 552 -3.26 -18.15 -17.45
CA THR A 552 -4.55 -18.54 -18.02
C THR A 552 -5.74 -17.89 -17.31
N HIS A 553 -5.49 -17.21 -16.19
CA HIS A 553 -6.53 -16.63 -15.35
C HIS A 553 -6.95 -15.24 -15.85
N LYS A 554 -8.26 -14.99 -15.76
CA LYS A 554 -8.87 -13.69 -16.03
C LYS A 554 -9.53 -13.24 -14.74
N LEU A 555 -8.89 -12.32 -14.03
CA LEU A 555 -9.40 -11.73 -12.81
C LEU A 555 -9.63 -10.23 -13.01
N TYR A 556 -10.50 -9.65 -12.20
CA TYR A 556 -10.61 -8.20 -12.10
C TYR A 556 -9.29 -7.61 -11.58
N THR A 557 -8.99 -6.38 -11.99
CA THR A 557 -7.89 -5.62 -11.36
C THR A 557 -8.10 -5.58 -9.84
N PHE A 558 -7.04 -5.86 -9.08
CA PHE A 558 -7.09 -5.86 -7.63
C PHE A 558 -7.30 -4.46 -7.05
N MET A 559 -7.02 -3.41 -7.81
CA MET A 559 -7.39 -2.05 -7.40
C MET A 559 -8.90 -1.80 -7.38
N HIS A 560 -9.72 -2.74 -7.87
CA HIS A 560 -11.17 -2.74 -7.72
C HIS A 560 -11.66 -3.70 -6.62
N ASP A 561 -10.78 -4.45 -5.97
CA ASP A 561 -11.06 -5.13 -4.70
C ASP A 561 -10.94 -4.10 -3.55
N PRO A 562 -11.98 -3.87 -2.74
CA PRO A 562 -11.97 -2.83 -1.71
C PRO A 562 -10.82 -2.98 -0.71
N GLN A 563 -10.62 -4.17 -0.14
CA GLN A 563 -9.58 -4.41 0.86
C GLN A 563 -8.17 -4.25 0.28
N TYR A 564 -7.92 -4.80 -0.91
CA TYR A 564 -6.64 -4.66 -1.58
C TYR A 564 -6.33 -3.19 -1.88
N ARG A 565 -7.29 -2.43 -2.44
CA ARG A 565 -7.08 -1.01 -2.76
C ARG A 565 -6.78 -0.17 -1.53
N LEU A 566 -7.44 -0.44 -0.40
CA LEU A 566 -7.15 0.21 0.86
C LEU A 566 -5.76 -0.16 1.38
N SER A 567 -5.32 -1.40 1.12
CA SER A 567 -3.96 -1.84 1.42
C SER A 567 -2.89 -1.06 0.68
N ILE A 568 -3.14 -0.72 -0.59
CA ILE A 568 -2.24 0.16 -1.34
C ILE A 568 -2.18 1.57 -0.74
N ALA A 569 -3.28 2.08 -0.19
CA ALA A 569 -3.30 3.40 0.46
C ALA A 569 -2.48 3.44 1.75
N TRP A 570 -2.45 2.34 2.54
CA TRP A 570 -1.66 2.28 3.78
C TRP A 570 -0.28 1.61 3.62
N GLN A 571 0.11 1.13 2.43
CA GLN A 571 1.37 0.38 2.25
C GLN A 571 2.62 1.18 2.65
N ASN A 572 2.60 2.52 2.54
CA ASN A 572 3.69 3.41 2.97
C ASN A 572 3.80 3.57 4.49
N VAL A 573 2.84 3.05 5.27
CA VAL A 573 2.67 3.41 6.66
C VAL A 573 3.64 2.66 7.56
N ALA A 574 4.51 3.42 8.24
CA ALA A 574 5.48 2.93 9.20
C ALA A 574 6.31 1.72 8.70
N TYR A 575 5.99 0.51 9.13
CA TYR A 575 6.59 -0.71 8.61
C TYR A 575 5.65 -1.35 7.59
N ASN A 576 5.91 -1.02 6.32
CA ASN A 576 5.14 -1.45 5.16
C ASN A 576 4.78 -2.94 5.24
N GLN A 577 3.53 -3.29 4.97
CA GLN A 577 3.05 -4.68 4.86
C GLN A 577 2.52 -4.96 3.44
N PRO A 578 2.57 -6.22 2.97
CA PRO A 578 1.98 -6.58 1.68
C PRO A 578 0.46 -6.39 1.67
N PRO A 579 -0.13 -6.07 0.50
CA PRO A 579 -1.58 -6.03 0.37
C PRO A 579 -2.18 -7.44 0.38
N HIS A 580 -3.45 -7.52 0.75
CA HIS A 580 -4.26 -8.73 0.67
C HIS A 580 -5.57 -8.42 -0.07
N THR A 581 -6.04 -9.38 -0.87
CA THR A 581 -7.39 -9.37 -1.45
C THR A 581 -8.45 -9.62 -0.38
N GLY A 582 -9.65 -9.05 -0.57
CA GLY A 582 -10.83 -9.32 0.27
C GLY A 582 -11.45 -10.71 0.07
N PHE A 583 -10.78 -11.59 -0.67
CA PHE A 583 -11.20 -12.95 -0.97
C PHE A 583 -9.98 -13.88 -1.07
N TYR A 584 -10.18 -15.18 -0.88
CA TYR A 584 -9.11 -16.17 -0.97
C TYR A 584 -8.55 -16.31 -2.40
N MET A 585 -7.23 -16.33 -2.50
CA MET A 585 -6.48 -16.59 -3.73
C MET A 585 -5.80 -17.96 -3.66
N GLY A 586 -6.11 -18.82 -4.63
CA GLY A 586 -5.53 -20.16 -4.75
C GLY A 586 -6.07 -20.91 -5.96
N ASP A 587 -5.35 -21.94 -6.42
CA ASP A 587 -5.76 -22.73 -7.60
C ASP A 587 -7.12 -23.44 -7.42
N ASP A 588 -7.56 -23.61 -6.18
CA ASP A 588 -8.81 -24.23 -5.74
C ASP A 588 -9.86 -23.20 -5.24
N MET A 589 -9.65 -21.91 -5.52
CA MET A 589 -10.60 -20.85 -5.21
C MET A 589 -11.90 -21.02 -6.02
N GLN A 590 -13.01 -20.56 -5.44
CA GLN A 590 -14.20 -20.27 -6.25
C GLN A 590 -13.93 -19.01 -7.09
N PRO A 591 -14.64 -18.79 -8.21
CA PRO A 591 -14.55 -17.53 -8.93
C PRO A 591 -14.72 -16.36 -7.96
N PRO A 592 -13.84 -15.34 -8.00
CA PRO A 592 -13.91 -14.26 -7.04
C PRO A 592 -15.24 -13.51 -7.20
N PRO A 593 -15.78 -12.94 -6.11
CA PRO A 593 -17.01 -12.16 -6.20
C PRO A 593 -16.80 -10.98 -7.15
N LYS A 594 -17.83 -10.67 -7.94
CA LYS A 594 -17.80 -9.43 -8.72
C LYS A 594 -17.74 -8.24 -7.75
N PRO A 595 -16.79 -7.30 -7.92
CA PRO A 595 -16.71 -6.14 -7.04
C PRO A 595 -18.02 -5.35 -6.99
N ASN A 596 -18.56 -5.17 -5.78
CA ASN A 596 -19.76 -4.37 -5.54
C ASN A 596 -19.40 -2.89 -5.45
N ILE A 597 -19.08 -2.29 -6.60
CA ILE A 597 -18.49 -0.95 -6.66
C ILE A 597 -19.22 -0.05 -7.66
N THR A 598 -19.19 1.25 -7.38
CA THR A 598 -19.48 2.29 -8.38
C THR A 598 -18.17 2.99 -8.74
N LEU A 599 -17.93 3.15 -10.05
CA LEU A 599 -16.79 3.92 -10.54
C LEU A 599 -17.14 5.40 -10.53
N ILE A 600 -16.29 6.20 -9.89
CA ILE A 600 -16.40 7.64 -9.87
C ILE A 600 -15.52 8.19 -10.99
N LYS A 601 -16.16 8.72 -12.03
CA LYS A 601 -15.48 9.36 -13.14
C LYS A 601 -15.54 10.87 -12.99
N TYR A 602 -14.38 11.53 -13.08
CA TYR A 602 -14.33 12.98 -13.12
C TYR A 602 -15.13 13.53 -14.31
N LYS A 603 -16.09 14.42 -14.04
CA LYS A 603 -17.00 14.98 -15.05
C LYS A 603 -16.57 16.37 -15.54
N GLY A 604 -15.45 16.89 -15.03
CA GLY A 604 -15.10 18.30 -15.17
C GLY A 604 -16.09 19.20 -14.42
N LYS A 605 -15.70 20.44 -14.12
CA LYS A 605 -16.71 21.45 -13.77
C LYS A 605 -17.59 21.67 -15.00
N GLN A 606 -18.79 21.10 -15.02
CA GLN A 606 -19.85 21.66 -15.86
C GLN A 606 -19.93 23.13 -15.46
N SER A 607 -19.58 24.03 -16.38
CA SER A 607 -19.88 25.44 -16.21
C SER A 607 -21.37 25.50 -15.91
N ALA A 608 -21.73 25.91 -14.70
CA ALA A 608 -23.10 26.24 -14.36
C ALA A 608 -23.54 27.23 -15.44
N LYS A 609 -24.39 26.77 -16.36
CA LYS A 609 -25.06 27.68 -17.29
C LYS A 609 -25.83 28.65 -16.40
N LYS A 610 -25.46 29.93 -16.55
CA LYS A 610 -25.89 31.12 -15.81
C LYS A 610 -27.29 31.07 -15.23
#